data_AF-A0A376J8Z6-F1
#
_entry.id   AF-A0A376J8Z6-F1
#
_cell.length_a   1.000
_cell.length_b   1.000
_cell.length_c   1.000
_cell.angle_alpha   90.00
_cell.angle_beta   90.00
_cell.angle_gamma   90.00
#
_symmetry.space_group_name_H-M   'P 1'
#
loop_
_entity.id
_entity.type
_entity.pdbx_description
1 polymer ?
#
loop_
_entity_poly.entity_id
_entity_poly.type
_entity_poly.pdbx_seq_one_letter_code
_entity_poly.pdbx_strand_id
1 'polypeptide(L)'
;MKRTPVLIDVNGVPLRESLSYNGGGAGFGGQMAEWLPPSQSADAALLPALRLGNARADDLVRNNGIAANAVALHKDHIVGHMFLISYRPNWRWLGMRETAAKSFVDEGGGGLVRIRRRDVW
;
A
#
# COMPACT_ATOMS: atom_id res chain seq x y z
N MET A 1 -17.51 14.08 -49.61
CA MET A 1 -17.57 13.39 -48.30
C MET A 1 -16.17 12.89 -47.96
N LYS A 2 -15.52 13.41 -46.91
CA LYS A 2 -14.20 12.92 -46.46
C LYS A 2 -14.41 11.61 -45.70
N ARG A 3 -13.78 10.51 -46.15
CA ARG A 3 -13.73 9.25 -45.39
C ARG A 3 -12.75 9.42 -44.25
N THR A 4 -13.22 9.28 -43.01
CA THR A 4 -12.34 9.23 -41.84
C THR A 4 -11.56 7.91 -41.89
N PRO A 5 -10.22 7.93 -41.80
CA PRO A 5 -9.45 6.68 -41.79
C PRO A 5 -9.80 5.88 -40.53
N VAL A 6 -10.18 4.62 -40.71
CA VAL A 6 -10.44 3.67 -39.62
C VAL A 6 -9.22 2.80 -39.46
N LEU A 7 -8.63 2.78 -38.26
CA LEU A 7 -7.57 1.84 -37.93
C LEU A 7 -8.17 0.43 -37.89
N ILE A 8 -7.53 -0.50 -38.59
CA ILE A 8 -7.91 -1.91 -38.63
C ILE A 8 -6.89 -2.71 -37.82
N ASP A 9 -7.37 -3.69 -37.05
CA ASP A 9 -6.53 -4.65 -36.34
C ASP A 9 -5.93 -5.69 -37.32
N VAL A 10 -5.00 -6.52 -36.84
CA VAL A 10 -4.35 -7.61 -37.57
C VAL A 10 -5.34 -8.60 -38.20
N ASN A 11 -6.56 -8.70 -37.65
CA ASN A 11 -7.63 -9.55 -38.14
C ASN A 11 -8.60 -8.83 -39.10
N GLY A 12 -8.30 -7.60 -39.53
CA GLY A 12 -9.13 -6.82 -40.46
C GLY A 12 -10.41 -6.23 -39.86
N VAL A 13 -10.56 -6.30 -38.54
CA VAL A 13 -11.68 -5.71 -37.79
C VAL A 13 -11.32 -4.28 -37.36
N PRO A 14 -12.25 -3.31 -37.38
CA PRO A 14 -11.99 -1.97 -36.86
C PRO A 14 -11.45 -2.01 -35.43
N LEU A 15 -10.30 -1.38 -35.21
CA LEU A 15 -9.65 -1.27 -33.91
C LEU A 15 -10.58 -0.52 -32.97
N ARG A 16 -10.98 -1.15 -31.85
CA ARG A 16 -11.88 -0.52 -30.87
C ARG A 16 -11.18 0.65 -30.19
N GLU A 17 -11.90 1.75 -30.03
CA GLU A 17 -11.40 3.01 -29.47
C GLU A 17 -10.99 2.89 -27.99
N SER A 18 -11.51 1.90 -27.25
CA SER A 18 -11.11 1.62 -25.87
C SER A 18 -10.68 0.16 -25.68
N LEU A 19 -9.44 -0.02 -25.24
CA LEU A 19 -8.99 -1.26 -24.60
C LEU A 19 -9.51 -1.26 -23.17
N SER A 20 -10.52 -2.07 -22.88
CA SER A 20 -10.73 -2.54 -21.51
C SER A 20 -9.52 -3.40 -21.11
N TYR A 21 -9.04 -3.26 -19.88
CA TYR A 21 -7.97 -4.10 -19.36
C TYR A 21 -8.42 -5.56 -19.34
N ASN A 22 -7.87 -6.37 -20.25
CA ASN A 22 -8.12 -7.81 -20.33
C ASN A 22 -6.92 -8.56 -19.73
N GLY A 23 -6.79 -8.54 -18.40
CA GLY A 23 -5.67 -9.15 -17.68
C GLY A 23 -5.67 -10.68 -17.61
N GLY A 24 -6.76 -11.35 -18.06
CA GLY A 24 -6.92 -12.80 -17.95
C GLY A 24 -7.48 -13.49 -19.19
N GLY A 25 -7.56 -12.80 -20.33
CA GLY A 25 -7.94 -13.41 -21.60
C GLY A 25 -6.75 -14.07 -22.31
N ALA A 26 -6.95 -14.63 -23.49
CA ALA A 26 -5.89 -15.26 -24.31
C ALA A 26 -4.79 -14.29 -24.79
N GLY A 27 -4.78 -13.02 -24.36
CA GLY A 27 -3.85 -11.99 -24.83
C GLY A 27 -4.15 -11.53 -26.26
N PHE A 28 -3.37 -10.55 -26.73
CA PHE A 28 -3.43 -10.11 -28.12
C PHE A 28 -2.85 -11.21 -29.03
N GLY A 29 -3.69 -11.79 -29.90
CA GLY A 29 -3.28 -12.86 -30.81
C GLY A 29 -3.09 -14.24 -30.18
N GLY A 30 -3.64 -14.50 -28.98
CA GLY A 30 -3.61 -15.85 -28.37
C GLY A 30 -2.36 -16.18 -27.54
N GLN A 31 -1.46 -15.21 -27.34
CA GLN A 31 -0.18 -15.41 -26.63
C GLN A 31 -0.32 -15.92 -25.18
N MET A 32 -1.45 -15.62 -24.51
CA MET A 32 -1.73 -16.10 -23.16
C MET A 32 -2.61 -17.36 -23.14
N ALA A 33 -3.03 -17.89 -24.29
CA ALA A 33 -3.88 -19.09 -24.35
C ALA A 33 -3.19 -20.33 -23.76
N GLU A 34 -1.88 -20.44 -23.94
CA GLU A 34 -1.05 -21.55 -23.46
C GLU A 34 -0.10 -21.14 -22.33
N TRP A 35 -0.26 -19.92 -21.80
CA TRP A 35 0.61 -19.45 -20.73
C TRP A 35 0.24 -20.12 -19.41
N LEU A 36 1.06 -21.06 -18.96
CA LEU A 36 0.99 -21.61 -17.60
C LEU A 36 2.03 -20.91 -16.72
N PRO A 37 1.61 -20.23 -15.64
CA PRO A 37 2.56 -19.65 -14.71
C PRO A 37 3.34 -20.77 -13.99
N PRO A 38 4.66 -20.62 -13.82
CA PRO A 38 5.44 -21.57 -13.05
C PRO A 38 4.93 -21.61 -11.60
N SER A 39 4.79 -22.81 -11.03
CA SER A 39 4.45 -22.98 -9.62
C SER A 39 5.64 -22.53 -8.76
N GLN A 40 5.49 -21.37 -8.13
CA GLN A 40 6.53 -20.76 -7.30
C GLN A 40 5.87 -20.11 -6.08
N SER A 41 6.64 -19.92 -5.01
CA SER A 41 6.15 -19.19 -3.84
C SER A 41 5.84 -17.73 -4.20
N ALA A 42 4.96 -17.08 -3.43
CA ALA A 42 4.61 -15.68 -3.67
C ALA A 42 5.85 -14.77 -3.66
N ASP A 43 6.80 -15.04 -2.77
CA ASP A 43 8.05 -14.27 -2.70
C ASP A 43 8.93 -14.49 -3.94
N ALA A 44 9.12 -15.75 -4.36
CA ALA A 44 9.89 -16.07 -5.56
C ALA A 44 9.32 -15.42 -6.83
N ALA A 45 8.00 -15.24 -6.90
CA ALA A 45 7.34 -14.52 -8.00
C ALA A 45 7.60 -13.01 -8.00
N LEU A 46 7.68 -12.40 -6.81
CA LEU A 46 7.79 -10.95 -6.66
C LEU A 46 9.22 -10.46 -6.71
N LEU A 47 10.18 -11.22 -6.15
CA LEU A 47 11.58 -10.82 -6.02
C LEU A 47 12.24 -10.29 -7.30
N PRO A 48 12.04 -10.87 -8.51
CA PRO A 48 12.67 -10.38 -9.73
C PRO A 48 12.29 -8.95 -10.09
N ALA A 49 11.05 -8.56 -9.80
CA ALA A 49 10.51 -7.24 -10.15
C ALA A 49 10.42 -6.28 -8.95
N LEU A 50 10.67 -6.76 -7.73
CA LEU A 50 10.40 -6.02 -6.49
C LEU A 50 11.10 -4.67 -6.45
N ARG A 51 12.40 -4.62 -6.79
CA ARG A 51 13.16 -3.36 -6.77
C ARG A 51 12.58 -2.32 -7.73
N LEU A 52 12.22 -2.75 -8.94
CA LEU A 52 11.64 -1.87 -9.95
C LEU A 52 10.22 -1.45 -9.58
N GLY A 53 9.42 -2.37 -9.03
CA GLY A 53 8.08 -2.10 -8.53
C GLY A 53 8.09 -1.06 -7.42
N ASN A 54 8.98 -1.21 -6.44
CA ASN A 54 9.13 -0.25 -5.35
C ASN A 54 9.57 1.13 -5.86
N ALA A 55 10.55 1.19 -6.78
CA ALA A 55 10.97 2.45 -7.37
C ALA A 55 9.83 3.17 -8.11
N ARG A 56 8.99 2.43 -8.84
CA ARG A 56 7.80 2.97 -9.51
C ARG A 56 6.71 3.42 -8.53
N ALA A 57 6.51 2.67 -7.45
CA ALA A 57 5.56 3.04 -6.40
C ALA A 57 6.02 4.32 -5.69
N ASP A 58 7.29 4.42 -5.33
CA ASP A 58 7.87 5.62 -4.72
C ASP A 58 7.76 6.84 -5.63
N ASP A 59 8.03 6.68 -6.92
CA ASP A 59 7.89 7.76 -7.90
C ASP A 59 6.44 8.21 -8.06
N LEU A 60 5.50 7.25 -8.10
CA LEU A 60 4.07 7.55 -8.17
C LEU A 60 3.60 8.36 -6.96
N VAL A 61 4.04 8.00 -5.75
CA VAL A 61 3.68 8.71 -4.52
C VAL A 61 4.25 10.12 -4.49
N ARG A 62 5.43 10.36 -5.07
CA ARG A 62 6.06 11.69 -5.13
C ARG A 62 5.42 12.61 -6.16
N ASN A 63 4.99 12.07 -7.30
CA ASN A 63 4.56 12.87 -8.45
C ASN A 63 3.03 12.96 -8.62
N ASN A 64 2.25 12.13 -7.93
CA ASN A 64 0.79 12.11 -8.05
C ASN A 64 0.10 12.42 -6.72
N GLY A 65 -0.59 13.56 -6.63
CA GLY A 65 -1.31 13.99 -5.44
C GLY A 65 -2.41 13.01 -4.97
N ILE A 66 -3.03 12.24 -5.89
CA ILE A 66 -4.02 11.22 -5.55
C ILE A 66 -3.34 10.05 -4.84
N ALA A 67 -2.20 9.59 -5.37
CA ALA A 67 -1.43 8.51 -4.76
C ALA A 67 -0.83 8.93 -3.41
N ALA A 68 -0.30 10.15 -3.32
CA ALA A 68 0.22 10.72 -2.09
C ALA A 68 -0.85 10.77 -0.98
N ASN A 69 -2.05 11.24 -1.32
CA ASN A 69 -3.17 11.30 -0.38
C ASN A 69 -3.64 9.90 0.04
N ALA A 70 -3.71 8.96 -0.90
CA ALA A 70 -4.08 7.58 -0.59
C ALA A 70 -3.11 6.92 0.40
N VAL A 71 -1.80 7.16 0.26
CA VAL A 71 -0.78 6.66 1.20
C VAL A 71 -0.92 7.31 2.58
N ALA A 72 -1.14 8.62 2.64
CA ALA A 72 -1.32 9.34 3.90
C ALA A 72 -2.56 8.83 4.65
N LEU A 73 -3.69 8.74 3.96
CA LEU A 73 -4.95 8.23 4.53
C LEU A 73 -4.81 6.78 5.01
N HIS A 74 -4.14 5.93 4.24
CA HIS A 74 -3.91 4.54 4.64
C HIS A 74 -3.06 4.44 5.91
N LYS A 75 -2.02 5.26 6.02
CA LYS A 75 -1.16 5.34 7.21
C LYS A 75 -1.94 5.83 8.44
N ASP A 76 -2.77 6.87 8.26
CA ASP A 76 -3.58 7.44 9.32
C ASP A 76 -4.68 6.47 9.80
N HIS A 77 -5.21 5.61 8.92
CA HIS A 77 -6.19 4.60 9.31
C HIS A 77 -5.60 3.48 10.17
N ILE A 78 -4.33 3.13 9.98
CA ILE A 78 -3.68 2.05 10.74
C ILE A 78 -3.19 2.56 12.09
N VAL A 79 -2.53 3.71 12.12
CA VAL A 79 -1.80 4.19 13.31
C VAL A 79 -2.43 5.44 13.93
N GLY A 80 -3.23 6.20 13.17
CA GLY A 80 -3.70 7.53 13.54
C GLY A 80 -2.81 8.65 13.00
N HIS A 81 -3.31 9.88 13.03
CA HIS A 81 -2.63 11.08 12.54
C HIS A 81 -1.36 11.46 13.33
N MET A 82 -1.14 10.85 14.51
CA MET A 82 0.00 11.15 15.40
C MET A 82 0.66 9.85 15.87
N PHE A 83 1.99 9.75 15.71
CA PHE A 83 2.79 8.67 16.28
C PHE A 83 3.09 8.99 17.75
N LEU A 84 2.21 8.58 18.65
CA LEU A 84 2.49 8.60 20.09
C LEU A 84 2.98 7.22 20.54
N ILE A 85 4.14 7.20 21.19
CA ILE A 85 4.66 5.98 21.80
C ILE A 85 3.85 5.69 23.05
N SER A 86 3.02 4.64 23.01
CA SER A 86 2.38 4.10 24.21
C SER A 86 3.37 3.16 24.90
N TYR A 87 4.03 3.63 25.96
CA TYR A 87 4.90 2.79 26.78
C TYR A 87 4.55 2.91 28.26
N ARG A 88 4.57 1.78 28.98
CA ARG A 88 4.39 1.70 30.44
C ARG A 88 5.63 1.03 31.05
N PRO A 89 6.74 1.77 31.19
CA PRO A 89 7.99 1.19 31.63
C PRO A 89 7.85 0.73 33.09
N ASN A 90 8.34 -0.47 33.40
CA ASN A 90 8.36 -0.93 34.78
C ASN A 90 9.56 -0.33 35.52
N TRP A 91 9.33 0.82 36.16
CA TRP A 91 10.36 1.62 36.82
C TRP A 91 11.15 0.87 37.90
N ARG A 92 10.54 -0.14 38.55
CA ARG A 92 11.22 -0.95 39.58
C ARG A 92 12.36 -1.79 39.00
N TRP A 93 12.17 -2.36 37.80
CA TRP A 93 13.21 -3.14 37.13
C TRP A 93 14.27 -2.27 36.48
N LEU A 94 13.92 -1.03 36.11
CA LEU A 94 14.85 -0.05 35.56
C LEU A 94 15.72 0.63 36.63
N GLY A 95 15.53 0.29 37.92
CA GLY A 95 16.25 0.95 39.03
C GLY A 95 15.91 2.44 39.17
N MET A 96 14.82 2.89 38.55
CA MET A 96 14.38 4.28 38.58
C MET A 96 13.58 4.56 39.85
N ARG A 97 13.63 5.80 40.33
CA ARG A 97 12.68 6.28 41.36
C ARG A 97 11.35 6.57 40.69
N GLU A 98 10.26 6.31 41.40
CA GLU A 98 8.88 6.51 40.91
C GLU A 98 8.63 7.93 40.37
N THR A 99 9.18 8.95 41.04
CA THR A 99 9.06 10.36 40.63
C THR A 99 9.75 10.64 39.30
N ALA A 100 10.94 10.08 39.08
CA ALA A 100 11.69 10.22 37.83
C ALA A 100 11.03 9.46 36.68
N ALA A 101 10.42 8.30 36.97
CA ALA A 101 9.65 7.57 35.98
C ALA A 101 8.37 8.33 35.56
N LYS A 102 7.71 8.99 36.52
CA LYS A 102 6.50 9.77 36.24
C LYS A 102 6.80 11.02 35.41
N SER A 103 7.89 11.74 35.70
CA SER A 103 8.31 12.88 34.88
C SER A 103 8.74 12.47 33.47
N PHE A 104 9.42 11.33 33.33
CA PHE A 104 9.82 10.78 32.03
C PHE A 104 8.61 10.43 31.14
N VAL A 105 7.54 9.91 31.74
CA VAL A 105 6.28 9.61 31.05
C VAL A 105 5.55 10.90 30.63
N ASP A 106 5.51 11.91 31.49
CA ASP A 106 4.90 13.22 31.19
C ASP A 106 5.68 13.96 30.08
N GLU A 107 7.01 13.95 30.13
CA GLU A 107 7.88 14.62 29.14
C GLU A 107 7.85 13.92 27.78
N GLY A 108 7.79 12.58 27.75
CA GLY A 108 7.71 11.79 26.53
C GLY A 108 6.35 11.80 25.83
N GLY A 109 5.40 12.65 26.26
CA GLY A 109 4.07 12.71 25.69
C GLY A 109 3.18 11.51 26.02
N GLY A 110 3.59 10.68 26.99
CA GLY A 110 2.82 9.56 27.54
C GLY A 110 1.74 10.02 28.51
N GLY A 111 1.02 11.09 28.16
CA GLY A 111 -0.13 11.59 28.91
C GLY A 111 -1.24 10.53 28.91
N LEU A 112 -1.22 9.67 29.92
CA LEU A 112 -2.32 8.89 30.46
C LEU A 112 -3.49 8.66 29.47
N VAL A 113 -3.31 7.78 28.48
CA VAL A 113 -4.47 7.12 27.85
C VAL A 113 -5.03 6.14 28.88
N ARG A 114 -5.80 6.68 29.82
CA ARG A 114 -6.64 5.92 30.73
C ARG A 114 -7.77 5.36 29.87
N ILE A 115 -7.51 4.24 29.19
CA ILE A 115 -8.57 3.40 28.63
C ILE A 115 -9.44 3.02 29.83
N ARG A 116 -10.54 3.75 30.02
CA ARG A 116 -11.65 3.30 30.86
C ARG A 116 -12.07 1.98 30.27
N ARG A 117 -12.02 0.89 31.05
CA ARG A 117 -12.75 -0.34 30.71
C ARG A 117 -14.15 0.10 30.32
N ARG A 118 -14.51 -0.06 29.05
CA ARG A 118 -15.91 -0.23 28.69
C ARG A 118 -16.18 -1.69 28.99
N ASP A 119 -16.75 -1.94 30.16
CA ASP A 119 -17.48 -3.16 30.40
C ASP A 119 -18.77 -3.10 29.57
N VAL A 120 -18.74 -3.49 28.30
CA VAL A 120 -19.94 -3.81 27.51
C VAL A 120 -19.56 -4.80 26.40
N TRP A 121 -20.04 -6.04 26.56
CA TRP A 121 -20.19 -7.19 25.65
C TRP A 121 -19.17 -7.41 24.52
#